data_AF-A0A497X5E0-F1
#
_entry.id   AF-A0A497X5E0-F1
#
_cell.length_a   1.000
_cell.length_b   1.000
_cell.length_c   1.000
_cell.angle_alpha   90.00
_cell.angle_beta   90.00
_cell.angle_gamma   90.00
#
_symmetry.space_group_name_H-M   'P 1'
#
loop_
_entity.id
_entity.type
_entity.pdbx_description
1 polymer ?
#
loop_
_entity_poly.entity_id
_entity_poly.type
_entity_poly.pdbx_seq_one_letter_code
_entity_poly.pdbx_strand_id
1 'polypeptide(L)'
;MLDVLDALLAPFARLMVALGVPFPDLAERLKAHYVEAARKTCDGKPTDSRLSVMTGLQRRDVARLRDFHPNEPRLTHLSRLVSLWQTEDDYAGKPLPKSGPAPSFEALAWEVRRDVHPRTMLDTLLAAGTVLVEGETVTLLETSYQPLAGSEDQMAYLARNMGDHLSAATTNITSDAAPFYERAVHYAALSPAQIATLEQQFREGQMALLEQINKEAAAMKALPSDAPTSKLAVRFRAGGYFYHEDVT
;
A
#
# COMPACT_ATOMS: atom_id res chain seq x y z
N MET A 1 -10.91 -25.94 -8.32
CA MET A 1 -10.06 -24.78 -8.72
C MET A 1 -10.65 -23.48 -8.21
N LEU A 2 -11.96 -23.24 -8.38
CA LEU A 2 -12.60 -22.05 -7.81
C LEU A 2 -12.58 -22.04 -6.28
N ASP A 3 -12.75 -23.19 -5.63
CA ASP A 3 -12.74 -23.28 -4.15
C ASP A 3 -11.40 -22.84 -3.52
N VAL A 4 -10.29 -22.92 -4.27
CA VAL A 4 -8.98 -22.42 -3.80
C VAL A 4 -8.97 -20.89 -3.68
N LEU A 5 -9.81 -20.21 -4.49
CA LEU A 5 -9.95 -18.76 -4.45
C LEU A 5 -10.76 -18.29 -3.23
N ASP A 6 -11.48 -19.17 -2.54
CA ASP A 6 -12.28 -18.79 -1.36
C ASP A 6 -11.42 -18.19 -0.25
N ALA A 7 -10.17 -18.64 -0.12
CA ALA A 7 -9.18 -18.06 0.80
C ALA A 7 -8.88 -16.58 0.50
N LEU A 8 -9.04 -16.13 -0.75
CA LEU A 8 -8.92 -14.72 -1.16
C LEU A 8 -10.27 -14.00 -1.13
N LEU A 9 -11.33 -14.66 -1.60
CA LEU A 9 -12.66 -14.07 -1.76
C LEU A 9 -13.34 -13.82 -0.41
N ALA A 10 -13.23 -14.74 0.55
CA ALA A 10 -13.88 -14.62 1.85
C ALA A 10 -13.41 -13.38 2.65
N PRO A 11 -12.10 -13.13 2.87
CA PRO A 11 -11.66 -11.93 3.57
C PRO A 11 -11.98 -10.65 2.80
N PHE A 12 -11.88 -10.67 1.46
CA PHE A 12 -12.24 -9.52 0.63
C PHE A 12 -13.75 -9.19 0.73
N ALA A 13 -14.62 -10.21 0.69
CA ALA A 13 -16.06 -10.02 0.87
C ALA A 13 -16.39 -9.46 2.26
N ARG A 14 -15.76 -9.96 3.32
CA ARG A 14 -15.92 -9.41 4.69
C ARG A 14 -15.52 -7.93 4.73
N LEU A 15 -14.41 -7.56 4.08
CA LEU A 15 -13.99 -6.17 3.97
C LEU A 15 -15.03 -5.32 3.25
N MET A 16 -15.52 -5.74 2.09
CA MET A 16 -16.51 -4.97 1.31
C MET A 16 -17.82 -4.79 2.07
N VAL A 17 -18.28 -5.81 2.81
CA VAL A 17 -19.45 -5.72 3.69
C VAL A 17 -19.21 -4.74 4.84
N ALA A 18 -18.05 -4.80 5.50
CA ALA A 18 -17.68 -3.88 6.58
C ALA A 18 -17.63 -2.41 6.11
N LEU A 19 -17.33 -2.17 4.83
CA LEU A 19 -17.31 -0.86 4.21
C LEU A 19 -18.67 -0.43 3.64
N GLY A 20 -19.71 -1.27 3.73
CA GLY A 20 -21.03 -0.98 3.19
C GLY A 20 -21.07 -0.89 1.66
N VAL A 21 -20.14 -1.52 0.95
CA VAL A 21 -20.10 -1.52 -0.52
C VAL A 21 -21.21 -2.44 -1.05
N PRO A 22 -22.18 -1.94 -1.83
CA PRO A 22 -23.20 -2.78 -2.43
C PRO A 22 -22.57 -3.78 -3.42
N PHE A 23 -22.99 -5.04 -3.35
CA PHE A 23 -22.47 -6.08 -4.25
C PHE A 23 -22.62 -5.76 -5.75
N PRO A 24 -23.73 -5.17 -6.23
CA PRO A 24 -23.84 -4.78 -7.63
C PRO A 24 -22.72 -3.83 -8.08
N ASP A 25 -22.35 -2.85 -7.25
CA ASP A 25 -21.28 -1.88 -7.55
C ASP A 25 -19.91 -2.56 -7.56
N LEU A 26 -19.67 -3.47 -6.62
CA LEU A 26 -18.46 -4.29 -6.59
C LEU A 26 -18.33 -5.17 -7.83
N ALA A 27 -19.40 -5.89 -8.18
CA ALA A 27 -19.45 -6.75 -9.35
C ALA A 27 -19.21 -5.95 -10.63
N GLU A 28 -19.77 -4.75 -10.71
CA GLU A 28 -19.59 -3.84 -11.83
C GLU A 28 -18.13 -3.41 -12.02
N ARG A 29 -17.44 -3.07 -10.92
CA ARG A 29 -16.00 -2.78 -10.93
C ARG A 29 -15.17 -4.00 -11.32
N LEU A 30 -15.51 -5.17 -10.79
CA LEU A 30 -14.78 -6.41 -11.11
C LEU A 30 -14.91 -6.77 -12.60
N LYS A 31 -16.11 -6.65 -13.17
CA LYS A 31 -16.34 -6.83 -14.62
C LYS A 31 -15.44 -5.93 -15.44
N ALA A 32 -15.32 -4.65 -15.05
CA ALA A 32 -14.48 -3.69 -15.76
C ALA A 32 -13.00 -4.11 -15.76
N HIS A 33 -12.48 -4.53 -14.60
CA HIS A 33 -11.12 -5.04 -14.49
C HIS A 33 -10.91 -6.37 -15.24
N TYR A 34 -11.93 -7.21 -15.37
CA TYR A 34 -11.89 -8.44 -16.17
C TYR A 34 -11.77 -8.14 -17.68
N VAL A 35 -12.54 -7.15 -18.17
CA VAL A 35 -12.44 -6.66 -19.56
C VAL A 35 -11.06 -6.06 -19.83
N GLU A 36 -10.55 -5.26 -18.89
CA GLU A 36 -9.21 -4.67 -18.97
C GLU A 36 -8.11 -5.75 -19.06
N ALA A 37 -8.16 -6.76 -18.20
CA ALA A 37 -7.20 -7.85 -18.18
C ALA A 37 -7.21 -8.62 -19.52
N ALA A 38 -8.40 -8.97 -20.03
CA ALA A 38 -8.54 -9.64 -21.33
C ALA A 38 -7.98 -8.76 -22.48
N ARG A 39 -8.21 -7.44 -22.43
CA ARG A 39 -7.68 -6.52 -23.43
C ARG A 39 -6.16 -6.51 -23.47
N LYS A 40 -5.50 -6.48 -22.30
CA LYS A 40 -4.02 -6.46 -22.20
C LYS A 40 -3.35 -7.73 -22.73
N THR A 41 -4.05 -8.86 -22.73
CA THR A 41 -3.53 -10.14 -23.27
C THR A 41 -3.72 -10.30 -24.79
N CYS A 42 -4.42 -9.38 -25.46
CA CYS A 42 -4.63 -9.45 -26.90
C CYS A 42 -3.55 -8.67 -27.65
N ASP A 43 -2.99 -9.26 -28.71
CA ASP A 43 -2.22 -8.52 -29.70
C ASP A 43 -3.14 -7.59 -30.51
N GLY A 44 -2.83 -6.30 -30.55
CA GLY A 44 -3.61 -5.28 -31.25
C GLY A 44 -4.93 -4.92 -30.55
N LYS A 45 -5.85 -4.25 -31.27
CA LYS A 45 -7.15 -3.82 -30.70
C LYS A 45 -8.17 -4.97 -30.76
N PRO A 46 -8.57 -5.57 -29.62
CA PRO A 46 -9.53 -6.68 -29.64
C PRO A 46 -10.95 -6.21 -29.96
N THR A 47 -11.74 -7.09 -30.57
CA THR A 47 -13.17 -6.85 -30.82
C THR A 47 -14.02 -7.20 -29.60
N ASP A 48 -15.20 -6.59 -29.47
CA ASP A 48 -16.13 -6.87 -28.36
C ASP A 48 -16.55 -8.35 -28.32
N SER A 49 -16.63 -9.00 -29.48
CA SER A 49 -16.87 -10.44 -29.60
C SER A 49 -15.75 -11.28 -28.97
N ARG A 50 -14.49 -10.92 -29.24
CA ARG A 50 -13.33 -11.63 -28.68
C ARG A 50 -13.25 -11.43 -27.16
N LEU A 51 -13.45 -10.20 -26.70
CA LEU A 51 -13.47 -9.89 -25.26
C LEU A 51 -14.60 -10.61 -24.53
N SER A 52 -15.80 -10.67 -25.11
CA SER A 52 -16.94 -11.41 -24.55
C SER A 52 -16.64 -12.91 -24.38
N VAL A 53 -15.99 -13.53 -25.37
CA VAL A 53 -15.58 -14.94 -25.28
C VAL A 53 -14.52 -15.16 -24.20
N MET A 54 -13.51 -14.29 -24.11
CA MET A 54 -12.41 -14.43 -23.14
C MET A 54 -12.87 -14.20 -21.69
N THR A 55 -13.82 -13.29 -21.49
CA THR A 55 -14.29 -12.89 -20.15
C THR A 55 -15.55 -13.62 -19.70
N GLY A 56 -16.27 -14.26 -20.61
CA GLY A 56 -17.62 -14.79 -20.36
C GLY A 56 -18.70 -13.71 -20.15
N LEU A 57 -18.35 -12.42 -20.30
CA LEU A 57 -19.30 -11.31 -20.12
C LEU A 57 -20.15 -11.11 -21.37
N GLN A 58 -21.37 -10.61 -21.17
CA GLN A 58 -22.26 -10.26 -22.27
C GLN A 58 -21.68 -9.11 -23.09
N ARG A 59 -21.85 -9.14 -24.42
CA ARG A 59 -21.34 -8.09 -25.32
C ARG A 59 -21.78 -6.68 -24.92
N ARG A 60 -23.00 -6.51 -24.38
CA ARG A 60 -23.49 -5.21 -23.88
C ARG A 60 -22.69 -4.70 -22.67
N ASP A 61 -22.28 -5.60 -21.77
CA ASP A 61 -21.46 -5.26 -20.61
C ASP A 61 -20.05 -4.90 -21.07
N VAL A 62 -19.46 -5.69 -21.97
CA VAL A 62 -18.15 -5.41 -22.58
C VAL A 62 -18.14 -4.03 -23.27
N ALA A 63 -19.15 -3.75 -24.10
CA ALA A 63 -19.24 -2.49 -24.83
C ALA A 63 -19.35 -1.26 -23.90
N ARG A 64 -20.11 -1.40 -22.80
CA ARG A 64 -20.30 -0.36 -21.79
C ARG A 64 -19.08 -0.13 -20.90
N LEU A 65 -18.33 -1.20 -20.59
CA LEU A 65 -17.19 -1.16 -19.67
C LEU A 65 -15.85 -0.87 -20.36
N ARG A 66 -15.82 -0.84 -21.69
CA ARG A 66 -14.60 -0.59 -22.48
C ARG A 66 -13.91 0.74 -22.15
N ASP A 67 -14.70 1.77 -21.82
CA ASP A 67 -14.21 3.11 -21.52
C ASP A 67 -14.09 3.36 -20.00
N PHE A 68 -14.22 2.31 -19.19
CA PHE A 68 -13.99 2.42 -17.75
C PHE A 68 -12.51 2.67 -17.49
N HIS A 69 -12.19 3.90 -17.09
CA HIS A 69 -10.88 4.27 -16.59
C HIS A 69 -10.96 4.38 -15.06
N PRO A 70 -10.32 3.48 -14.30
CA PRO A 70 -10.21 3.67 -12.87
C PRO A 70 -9.42 4.96 -12.59
N ASN A 71 -9.94 5.81 -11.71
CA ASN A 71 -9.18 6.97 -11.24
C ASN A 71 -7.88 6.49 -10.57
N GLU A 72 -6.77 7.16 -10.85
CA GLU A 72 -5.52 6.85 -10.18
C GLU A 72 -5.65 7.11 -8.66
N PRO A 73 -5.26 6.13 -7.81
CA PRO A 73 -5.32 6.31 -6.37
C PRO A 73 -4.31 7.37 -5.91
N ARG A 74 -4.78 8.43 -5.23
CA ARG A 74 -3.94 9.54 -4.73
C ARG A 74 -2.91 9.07 -3.70
N LEU A 75 -1.67 9.58 -3.77
CA LEU A 75 -0.59 9.28 -2.80
C LEU A 75 -0.96 9.73 -1.37
N THR A 76 -0.80 8.84 -0.38
CA THR A 76 -0.86 9.18 1.04
C THR A 76 0.39 9.96 1.42
N HIS A 77 0.32 11.27 1.21
CA HIS A 77 1.33 12.26 1.57
C HIS A 77 1.92 12.06 2.98
N LEU A 78 1.12 11.59 3.95
CA LEU A 78 1.58 11.31 5.32
C LEU A 78 2.63 10.20 5.42
N SER A 79 2.53 9.13 4.62
CA SER A 79 3.58 8.08 4.59
C SER A 79 4.91 8.63 4.08
N ARG A 80 4.86 9.53 3.09
CA ARG A 80 6.05 10.21 2.57
C ARG A 80 6.64 11.17 3.59
N LEU A 81 5.79 11.90 4.34
CA LEU A 81 6.22 12.80 5.40
C LEU A 81 7.03 12.06 6.47
N VAL A 82 6.52 10.93 6.97
CA VAL A 82 7.21 10.12 7.99
C VAL A 82 8.54 9.56 7.46
N SER A 83 8.58 9.09 6.21
CA SER A 83 9.81 8.62 5.56
C SER A 83 10.87 9.73 5.48
N LEU A 84 10.49 10.94 5.01
CA LEU A 84 11.43 12.07 4.93
C LEU A 84 11.91 12.54 6.30
N TRP A 85 11.03 12.56 7.31
CA TRP A 85 11.42 12.90 8.69
C TRP A 85 12.58 12.01 9.15
N GLN A 86 12.56 10.72 8.84
CA GLN A 86 13.59 9.79 9.27
C GLN A 86 14.90 9.91 8.48
N THR A 87 14.80 10.18 7.19
CA THR A 87 15.94 9.97 6.27
C THR A 87 16.74 11.21 5.97
N GLU A 88 16.12 12.39 6.00
CA GLU A 88 16.78 13.65 5.67
C GLU A 88 17.61 14.14 6.86
N ASP A 89 18.87 14.50 6.63
CA ASP A 89 19.84 14.84 7.70
C ASP A 89 19.35 15.98 8.61
N ASP A 90 18.62 16.94 8.04
CA ASP A 90 18.02 18.07 8.77
C ASP A 90 16.95 17.62 9.77
N TYR A 91 16.33 16.45 9.59
CA TYR A 91 15.24 15.95 10.42
C TYR A 91 15.58 14.66 11.17
N ALA A 92 16.31 13.72 10.59
CA ALA A 92 16.90 12.51 11.19
C ALA A 92 16.11 11.83 12.33
N GLY A 93 14.78 11.80 12.23
CA GLY A 93 13.86 11.31 13.27
C GLY A 93 13.84 12.09 14.59
N LYS A 94 14.56 13.21 14.72
CA LYS A 94 14.57 14.03 15.96
C LYS A 94 13.24 14.76 16.15
N PRO A 95 12.87 15.09 17.40
CA PRO A 95 11.73 15.96 17.67
C PRO A 95 11.87 17.31 16.95
N LEU A 96 10.76 17.80 16.40
CA LEU A 96 10.70 19.03 15.61
C LEU A 96 9.81 20.07 16.29
N PRO A 97 10.13 21.37 16.18
CA PRO A 97 9.15 22.42 16.44
C PRO A 97 7.91 22.25 15.55
N LYS A 98 6.71 22.53 16.09
CA LYS A 98 5.45 22.49 15.31
C LYS A 98 5.46 23.40 14.10
N SER A 99 6.00 24.60 14.27
CA SER A 99 5.97 25.69 13.30
C SER A 99 7.30 26.43 13.26
N GLY A 100 7.56 27.14 12.16
CA GLY A 100 8.77 27.91 11.94
C GLY A 100 9.61 27.43 10.75
N PRO A 101 10.80 28.02 10.53
CA PRO A 101 11.70 27.61 9.45
C PRO A 101 12.22 26.18 9.66
N ALA A 102 12.74 25.56 8.60
CA ALA A 102 13.38 24.26 8.69
C ALA A 102 14.57 24.32 9.69
N PRO A 103 14.77 23.29 10.54
CA PRO A 103 13.97 22.07 10.64
C PRO A 103 12.74 22.27 11.56
N SER A 104 11.53 22.14 11.00
CA SER A 104 10.25 22.17 11.73
C SER A 104 9.26 21.22 11.05
N PHE A 105 8.22 20.80 11.78
CA PHE A 105 7.13 20.00 11.20
C PHE A 105 6.43 20.77 10.07
N GLU A 106 6.21 22.07 10.24
CA GLU A 106 5.62 22.93 9.22
C GLU A 106 6.43 22.95 7.92
N ALA A 107 7.75 23.12 8.01
CA ALA A 107 8.63 23.12 6.83
C ALA A 107 8.60 21.75 6.12
N LEU A 108 8.67 20.65 6.88
CA LEU A 108 8.61 19.29 6.36
C LEU A 108 7.26 19.00 5.66
N ALA A 109 6.15 19.39 6.28
CA ALA A 109 4.82 19.22 5.71
C ALA A 109 4.69 19.94 4.36
N TRP A 110 5.23 21.16 4.26
CA TRP A 110 5.22 21.94 3.02
C TRP A 110 6.11 21.39 1.91
N GLU A 111 7.18 20.69 2.27
CA GLU A 111 8.03 19.98 1.32
C GLU A 111 7.30 18.77 0.71
N VAL A 112 6.51 18.07 1.52
CA VAL A 112 5.73 16.91 1.09
C VAL A 112 4.56 17.32 0.21
N ARG A 113 3.79 18.32 0.64
CA ARG A 113 2.52 18.68 0.01
C ARG A 113 2.07 20.11 0.33
N ARG A 114 1.89 20.94 -0.70
CA ARG A 114 1.55 22.38 -0.57
C ARG A 114 0.06 22.73 -0.58
N ASP A 115 -0.81 21.81 -1.01
CA ASP A 115 -2.27 21.98 -1.07
C ASP A 115 -3.00 21.59 0.23
N VAL A 116 -2.29 21.10 1.24
CA VAL A 116 -2.84 20.69 2.54
C VAL A 116 -2.10 21.42 3.65
N HIS A 117 -2.85 22.03 4.58
CA HIS A 117 -2.26 22.80 5.67
C HIS A 117 -1.49 21.87 6.65
N PRO A 118 -0.28 22.22 7.13
CA PRO A 118 0.53 21.40 8.03
C PRO A 118 -0.25 20.94 9.27
N ARG A 119 -1.05 21.83 9.87
CA ARG A 119 -1.93 21.47 10.98
C ARG A 119 -2.83 20.28 10.70
N THR A 120 -3.43 20.19 9.51
CA THR A 120 -4.29 19.06 9.12
C THR A 120 -3.50 17.75 9.08
N MET A 121 -2.27 17.79 8.56
CA MET A 121 -1.38 16.62 8.57
C MET A 121 -0.98 16.23 9.99
N LEU A 122 -0.65 17.21 10.83
CA LEU A 122 -0.28 17.00 12.23
C LEU A 122 -1.43 16.36 13.03
N ASP A 123 -2.63 16.91 12.91
CA ASP A 123 -3.83 16.39 13.58
C ASP A 123 -4.11 14.95 13.15
N THR A 124 -3.88 14.62 11.87
CA THR A 124 -4.05 13.25 11.35
C THR A 124 -2.99 12.29 11.89
N LEU A 125 -1.72 12.70 11.93
CA LEU A 125 -0.62 11.90 12.49
C LEU A 125 -0.78 11.68 13.99
N LEU A 126 -1.24 12.70 14.72
CA LEU A 126 -1.49 12.64 16.16
C LEU A 126 -2.64 11.68 16.45
N ALA A 127 -3.75 11.80 15.71
CA ALA A 127 -4.88 10.91 15.86
C ALA A 127 -4.50 9.45 15.54
N ALA A 128 -3.66 9.23 14.52
CA ALA A 128 -3.08 7.94 14.18
C ALA A 128 -2.05 7.39 15.19
N GLY A 129 -1.68 8.15 16.23
CA GLY A 129 -0.66 7.76 17.20
C GLY A 129 0.75 7.70 16.62
N THR A 130 0.98 8.21 15.41
CA THR A 130 2.29 8.19 14.74
C THR A 130 3.23 9.24 15.34
N VAL A 131 2.67 10.31 15.91
CA VAL A 131 3.43 11.39 16.55
C VAL A 131 2.83 11.73 17.91
N LEU A 132 3.68 12.23 18.80
CA LEU A 132 3.31 12.87 20.06
C LEU A 132 3.51 14.38 19.94
N VAL A 133 2.64 15.14 20.58
CA VAL A 133 2.71 16.60 20.64
C VAL A 133 2.81 17.04 22.09
N GLU A 134 3.92 17.70 22.45
CA GLU A 134 4.17 18.25 23.79
C GLU A 134 4.55 19.73 23.67
N GLY A 135 3.64 20.63 24.08
CA GLY A 135 3.84 22.07 23.91
C GLY A 135 4.01 22.43 22.42
N GLU A 136 5.17 22.99 22.07
CA GLU A 136 5.54 23.36 20.69
C GLU A 136 6.41 22.31 19.99
N THR A 137 6.61 21.14 20.60
CA THR A 137 7.44 20.07 20.06
C THR A 137 6.58 18.90 19.57
N VAL A 138 6.94 18.36 18.42
CA VAL A 138 6.35 17.16 17.82
C VAL A 138 7.42 16.07 17.77
N THR A 139 7.12 14.92 18.32
CA THR A 139 8.02 13.75 18.37
C THR A 139 7.45 12.63 17.52
N LEU A 140 8.26 12.03 16.66
CA LEU A 140 7.87 10.84 15.91
C LEU A 140 7.92 9.63 16.84
N LEU A 141 6.79 8.93 17.01
CA LEU A 141 6.69 7.73 17.85
C LEU A 141 6.90 6.46 17.05
N GLU A 142 6.41 6.44 15.82
CA GLU A 142 6.42 5.27 14.95
C GLU A 142 7.28 5.52 13.72
N THR A 143 8.08 4.52 13.34
CA THR A 143 8.93 4.62 12.15
C THR A 143 8.18 4.31 10.85
N SER A 144 6.86 4.13 10.93
CA SER A 144 5.99 4.09 9.76
C SER A 144 4.62 4.70 10.07
N TYR A 145 4.04 5.41 9.09
CA TYR A 145 2.66 5.88 9.22
C TYR A 145 1.67 4.73 9.06
N GLN A 146 0.90 4.45 10.11
CA GLN A 146 -0.24 3.54 10.07
C GLN A 146 -1.53 4.37 10.12
N PRO A 147 -2.34 4.39 9.05
CA PRO A 147 -3.56 5.19 9.06
C PRO A 147 -4.61 4.66 10.05
N LEU A 148 -5.42 5.58 10.58
CA LEU A 148 -6.50 5.27 11.52
C LEU A 148 -7.50 4.23 11.01
N ALA A 149 -7.95 3.36 11.92
CA ALA A 149 -9.01 2.39 11.66
C ALA A 149 -10.25 3.05 11.02
N GLY A 150 -10.66 2.55 9.86
CA GLY A 150 -11.86 3.00 9.14
C GLY A 150 -11.72 4.31 8.35
N SER A 151 -10.54 4.93 8.32
CA SER A 151 -10.29 6.14 7.52
C SER A 151 -10.14 5.84 6.01
N GLU A 152 -10.42 6.83 5.15
CA GLU A 152 -10.15 6.72 3.70
C GLU A 152 -8.66 6.47 3.42
N ASP A 153 -7.76 7.05 4.23
CA ASP A 153 -6.32 6.84 4.11
C ASP A 153 -5.90 5.41 4.48
N GLN A 154 -6.57 4.78 5.45
CA GLN A 154 -6.34 3.37 5.77
C GLN A 154 -6.76 2.48 4.62
N MET A 155 -7.91 2.78 4.02
CA MET A 155 -8.37 2.05 2.84
C MET A 155 -7.40 2.21 1.68
N ALA A 156 -6.94 3.43 1.42
CA ALA A 156 -5.97 3.70 0.36
C ALA A 156 -4.64 2.97 0.60
N TYR A 157 -4.15 2.96 1.84
CA TYR A 157 -2.94 2.23 2.22
C TYR A 157 -3.12 0.72 2.05
N LEU A 158 -4.20 0.15 2.58
CA LEU A 158 -4.54 -1.27 2.47
C LEU A 158 -4.64 -1.70 1.00
N ALA A 159 -5.41 -0.97 0.20
CA ALA A 159 -5.64 -1.26 -1.22
C ALA A 159 -4.32 -1.28 -2.01
N ARG A 160 -3.39 -0.38 -1.70
CA ARG A 160 -2.07 -0.36 -2.35
C ARG A 160 -1.19 -1.51 -1.90
N ASN A 161 -1.18 -1.79 -0.59
CA ASN A 161 -0.37 -2.87 -0.06
C ASN A 161 -0.84 -4.23 -0.62
N MET A 162 -2.14 -4.50 -0.56
CA MET A 162 -2.73 -5.71 -1.12
C MET A 162 -2.63 -5.76 -2.65
N GLY A 163 -2.81 -4.63 -3.34
CA GLY A 163 -2.70 -4.56 -4.79
C GLY A 163 -1.29 -4.86 -5.29
N ASP A 164 -0.26 -4.31 -4.63
CA ASP A 164 1.14 -4.58 -4.96
C ASP A 164 1.50 -6.04 -4.68
N HIS A 165 1.07 -6.60 -3.55
CA HIS A 165 1.28 -8.02 -3.23
C HIS A 165 0.59 -8.94 -4.23
N LEU A 166 -0.69 -8.71 -4.54
CA LEU A 166 -1.43 -9.53 -5.51
C LEU A 166 -0.83 -9.43 -6.91
N SER A 167 -0.30 -8.27 -7.29
CA SER A 167 0.40 -8.09 -8.58
C SER A 167 1.72 -8.88 -8.63
N ALA A 168 2.48 -8.88 -7.54
CA ALA A 168 3.70 -9.68 -7.40
C ALA A 168 3.37 -11.18 -7.46
N ALA A 169 2.39 -11.65 -6.67
CA ALA A 169 1.92 -13.04 -6.66
C ALA A 169 1.42 -13.48 -8.05
N THR A 170 0.62 -12.63 -8.72
CA THR A 170 0.14 -12.89 -10.08
C THR A 170 1.30 -13.06 -11.05
N THR A 171 2.29 -12.16 -11.01
CA THR A 171 3.46 -12.28 -11.90
C THR A 171 4.25 -13.55 -11.61
N ASN A 172 4.45 -13.89 -10.33
CA ASN A 172 5.14 -15.11 -9.92
C ASN A 172 4.49 -16.39 -10.47
N ILE A 173 3.17 -16.43 -10.62
CA ILE A 173 2.45 -17.60 -11.16
C ILE A 173 2.27 -17.58 -12.69
N THR A 174 2.29 -16.39 -13.32
CA THR A 174 2.06 -16.25 -14.77
C THR A 174 3.34 -16.16 -15.60
N SER A 175 4.51 -15.98 -14.97
CA SER A 175 5.82 -15.92 -15.64
C SER A 175 6.54 -17.26 -15.58
N ASP A 176 7.41 -17.53 -16.57
CA ASP A 176 8.21 -18.77 -16.62
C ASP A 176 9.13 -18.95 -15.40
N ALA A 177 9.62 -17.82 -14.85
CA ALA A 177 10.38 -17.78 -13.61
C ALA A 177 9.80 -16.68 -12.70
N ALA A 178 9.55 -17.03 -11.43
CA ALA A 178 8.98 -16.11 -10.44
C ALA A 178 9.97 -14.98 -10.07
N PRO A 179 9.73 -13.72 -10.47
CA PRO A 179 10.73 -12.66 -10.31
C PRO A 179 10.67 -11.96 -8.94
N PHE A 180 9.58 -12.10 -8.20
CA PHE A 180 9.38 -11.39 -6.93
C PHE A 180 9.59 -12.31 -5.72
N TYR A 181 10.26 -11.79 -4.70
CA TYR A 181 10.43 -12.50 -3.43
C TYR A 181 9.11 -12.59 -2.67
N GLU A 182 8.59 -13.81 -2.54
CA GLU A 182 7.36 -14.12 -1.80
C GLU A 182 7.60 -15.39 -0.99
N ARG A 183 7.80 -15.25 0.32
CA ARG A 183 8.09 -16.35 1.25
C ARG A 183 7.40 -16.09 2.58
N ALA A 184 6.89 -17.16 3.18
CA ALA A 184 6.34 -17.15 4.52
C ALA A 184 6.79 -18.40 5.27
N VAL A 185 6.94 -18.25 6.59
CA VAL A 185 7.19 -19.36 7.50
C VAL A 185 5.83 -19.85 7.99
N HIS A 186 5.59 -21.17 7.96
CA HIS A 186 4.31 -21.76 8.33
C HIS A 186 4.51 -22.83 9.40
N TYR A 187 3.79 -22.70 10.52
CA TYR A 187 3.78 -23.67 11.61
C TYR A 187 2.34 -23.82 12.15
N ALA A 188 2.08 -24.94 12.82
CA ALA A 188 0.84 -25.23 13.51
C ALA A 188 1.12 -25.71 14.94
N ALA A 189 0.09 -25.78 15.78
CA ALA A 189 0.15 -26.31 17.15
C ALA A 189 1.13 -25.57 18.09
N LEU A 190 1.11 -24.24 18.05
CA LEU A 190 1.81 -23.39 19.02
C LEU A 190 0.82 -22.81 20.03
N SER A 191 1.27 -22.65 21.27
CA SER A 191 0.47 -21.97 22.29
C SER A 191 0.39 -20.45 22.02
N PRO A 192 -0.64 -19.76 22.54
CA PRO A 192 -0.75 -18.30 22.41
C PRO A 192 0.49 -17.55 22.89
N ALA A 193 1.13 -18.02 23.96
CA ALA A 193 2.36 -17.40 24.49
C ALA A 193 3.55 -17.54 23.50
N GLN A 194 3.68 -18.70 22.85
CA GLN A 194 4.71 -18.91 21.83
C GLN A 194 4.44 -18.08 20.58
N ILE A 195 3.18 -17.96 20.16
CA ILE A 195 2.79 -17.09 19.05
C ILE A 195 3.13 -15.63 19.36
N ALA A 196 2.82 -15.14 20.57
CA ALA A 196 3.16 -13.77 20.97
C ALA A 196 4.68 -13.51 20.95
N THR A 197 5.49 -14.49 21.39
CA THR A 197 6.97 -14.38 21.30
C THR A 197 7.43 -14.27 19.84
N LEU A 198 6.89 -15.10 18.94
CA LEU A 198 7.26 -15.07 17.52
C LEU A 198 6.78 -13.81 16.81
N GLU A 199 5.59 -13.32 17.15
CA GLU A 199 5.06 -12.07 16.63
C GLU A 199 5.93 -10.89 17.04
N GLN A 200 6.34 -10.83 18.31
CA GLN A 200 7.25 -9.79 18.79
C GLN A 200 8.58 -9.83 18.01
N GLN A 201 9.19 -11.02 17.88
CA GLN A 201 10.43 -11.19 17.11
C GLN A 201 10.26 -10.76 15.65
N PHE A 202 9.15 -11.11 15.01
CA PHE A 202 8.85 -10.70 13.64
C PHE A 202 8.72 -9.19 13.51
N ARG A 203 8.00 -8.53 14.43
CA ARG A 203 7.80 -7.08 14.43
C ARG A 203 9.13 -6.32 14.57
N GLU A 204 9.96 -6.73 15.52
CA GLU A 204 11.28 -6.13 15.75
C GLU A 204 12.20 -6.30 14.53
N GLY A 205 12.30 -7.52 14.00
CA GLY A 205 13.16 -7.81 12.84
C GLY A 205 12.66 -7.13 11.56
N GLN A 206 11.34 -7.10 11.35
CA GLN A 206 10.75 -6.43 10.19
C GLN A 206 10.98 -4.92 10.25
N MET A 207 10.79 -4.29 11.41
CA MET A 207 10.99 -2.85 11.54
C MET A 207 12.45 -2.47 11.28
N ALA A 208 13.39 -3.20 11.88
CA ALA A 208 14.82 -2.97 11.65
C ALA A 208 15.19 -3.08 10.15
N LEU A 209 14.64 -4.06 9.44
CA LEU A 209 14.85 -4.21 7.99
C LEU A 209 14.25 -3.03 7.20
N LEU A 210 13.03 -2.61 7.53
CA LEU A 210 12.36 -1.51 6.84
C LEU A 210 13.10 -0.18 7.03
N GLU A 211 13.59 0.09 8.24
CA GLU A 211 14.42 1.27 8.54
C GLU A 211 15.73 1.25 7.76
N GLN A 212 16.40 0.10 7.71
CA GLN A 212 17.63 -0.08 6.92
C GLN A 212 17.37 0.22 5.44
N ILE A 213 16.37 -0.42 4.84
CA ILE A 213 16.02 -0.23 3.42
C ILE A 213 15.63 1.23 3.15
N ASN A 214 14.86 1.86 4.04
CA ASN A 214 14.45 3.27 3.88
C ASN A 214 15.67 4.20 3.86
N LYS A 215 16.62 4.00 4.78
CA LYS A 215 17.87 4.76 4.84
C LYS A 215 18.72 4.57 3.58
N GLU A 216 18.89 3.32 3.14
CA GLU A 216 19.65 3.00 1.92
C GLU A 216 19.01 3.61 0.67
N ALA A 217 17.68 3.49 0.53
CA ALA A 217 16.93 4.06 -0.59
C ALA A 217 17.02 5.58 -0.64
N ALA A 218 16.94 6.26 0.51
CA ALA A 218 17.12 7.70 0.60
C ALA A 218 18.54 8.13 0.20
N ALA A 219 19.56 7.43 0.69
CA ALA A 219 20.95 7.70 0.31
C ALA A 219 21.18 7.51 -1.21
N MET A 220 20.62 6.46 -1.80
CA MET A 220 20.69 6.22 -3.26
C MET A 220 20.00 7.33 -4.06
N LYS A 221 18.88 7.85 -3.57
CA LYS A 221 18.14 8.95 -4.21
C LYS A 221 18.91 10.28 -4.19
N ALA A 222 19.77 10.50 -3.19
CA ALA A 222 20.60 11.69 -3.07
C ALA A 222 21.83 11.68 -4.00
N LEU A 223 22.21 10.52 -4.55
CA LEU A 223 23.34 10.41 -5.49
C LEU A 223 23.01 11.06 -6.84
N PRO A 224 23.99 11.70 -7.51
CA PRO A 224 23.82 12.19 -8.87
C PRO A 224 23.43 11.03 -9.79
N SER A 225 22.35 11.21 -10.55
CA SER A 225 21.97 10.27 -11.60
C SER A 225 22.22 10.90 -12.96
N ASP A 226 23.04 10.24 -13.78
CA ASP A 226 23.23 10.59 -15.19
C ASP A 226 22.00 10.27 -16.05
N ALA A 227 21.00 9.59 -15.47
CA ALA A 227 19.74 9.32 -16.14
C ALA A 227 18.82 10.55 -16.03
N PRO A 228 18.19 11.00 -17.14
CA PRO A 228 17.18 12.05 -17.06
C PRO A 228 16.07 11.62 -16.09
N THR A 229 15.55 12.53 -15.28
CA THR A 229 14.54 12.26 -14.23
C THR A 229 13.29 11.56 -14.79
N SER A 230 12.99 11.75 -16.09
CA SER A 230 11.93 11.03 -16.82
C SER A 230 12.17 9.53 -17.03
N LYS A 231 13.37 9.02 -16.71
CA LYS A 231 13.74 7.59 -16.75
C LYS A 231 13.91 6.96 -15.35
N LEU A 232 13.85 7.74 -14.27
CA LEU A 232 13.83 7.24 -12.88
C LEU A 232 12.40 6.81 -12.52
N ALA A 233 11.96 5.67 -13.05
CA ALA A 233 10.53 5.30 -13.08
C ALA A 233 10.15 4.08 -12.23
N VAL A 234 11.10 3.48 -11.50
CA VAL A 234 10.82 2.24 -10.75
C VAL A 234 10.49 2.57 -9.30
N ARG A 235 9.25 2.28 -8.91
CA ARG A 235 8.80 2.32 -7.50
C ARG A 235 8.78 0.91 -6.94
N PHE A 236 9.25 0.75 -5.70
CA PHE A 236 9.12 -0.51 -4.97
C PHE A 236 8.24 -0.33 -3.74
N ARG A 237 7.66 -1.45 -3.28
CA ARG A 237 7.05 -1.59 -1.96
C ARG A 237 7.60 -2.87 -1.36
N ALA A 238 8.15 -2.78 -0.16
CA ALA A 238 8.63 -3.91 0.61
C ALA A 238 7.93 -3.90 1.98
N GLY A 239 7.44 -5.05 2.40
CA GLY A 239 6.64 -5.21 3.60
C GLY A 239 6.27 -6.67 3.81
N GLY A 240 5.55 -6.94 4.90
CA GLY A 240 5.20 -8.28 5.34
C GLY A 240 4.16 -8.20 6.46
N TYR A 241 3.59 -9.33 6.81
CA TYR A 241 2.59 -9.44 7.86
C TYR A 241 2.82 -10.70 8.68
N PHE A 242 2.44 -10.65 9.96
CA PHE A 242 2.31 -11.81 10.81
C PHE A 242 0.81 -12.04 11.03
N TYR A 243 0.25 -13.06 10.38
CA TYR A 243 -1.15 -13.44 10.54
C TYR A 243 -1.23 -14.73 11.33
N HIS A 244 -2.06 -14.73 12.37
CA HIS A 244 -2.42 -15.92 13.10
C HIS A 244 -3.94 -15.91 13.34
N GLU A 245 -4.52 -17.09 13.42
CA GLU A 245 -5.91 -17.29 13.83
C GLU A 245 -5.96 -18.51 14.73
N ASP A 246 -6.97 -18.58 15.60
CA ASP A 246 -7.23 -19.80 16.35
C ASP A 246 -7.67 -20.88 15.36
N VAL A 247 -7.04 -22.04 15.43
CA VAL A 247 -7.47 -23.20 14.64
C VAL A 247 -8.83 -23.62 15.19
N THR A 248 -9.88 -23.47 14.38
CA THR A 248 -11.21 -24.01 14.69
C THR A 248 -11.33 -25.47 14.26
#